data_AF-A0ABD0UL47-F1
#
_entry.id   AF-A0ABD0UL47-F1
#
_cell.length_a   1.000
_cell.length_b   1.000
_cell.length_c   1.000
_cell.angle_alpha   90.00
_cell.angle_beta   90.00
_cell.angle_gamma   90.00
#
_symmetry.space_group_name_H-M   'P 1'
#
loop_
_entity.id
_entity.type
_entity.pdbx_description
1 polymer ?
#
loop_
_entity_poly.entity_id
_entity_poly.type
_entity_poly.pdbx_seq_one_letter_code
_entity_poly.pdbx_strand_id
1 'polypeptide(L)'
;MAANQVIKVAAIGGSLRKASFNRGLIRSAIELCNESIEFEGLQIEHVDISPLPLLNTDLEVNGTYPPTIDSFRRKILGADSILFASPEYNYSLSAPLKNAIDWASRPPNVWADKPAAIVSAGGGFGGGRSQYHLRQIGVFLDLHFINKPELFIQAFQPPRKFDDEGNLIDPETKEKLKQVLLSLQAFTLKLQNKI
;
A
#
# COMPACT_ATOMS: atom_id res chain seq x y z
N MET A 1 -7.58 25.62 -18.58
CA MET A 1 -7.24 24.94 -17.32
C MET A 1 -7.39 23.44 -17.57
N ALA A 2 -6.31 22.67 -17.51
CA ALA A 2 -6.42 21.22 -17.61
C ALA A 2 -7.31 20.75 -16.45
N ALA A 3 -8.30 19.90 -16.72
CA ALA A 3 -9.10 19.29 -15.66
C ALA A 3 -8.14 18.65 -14.64
N ASN A 4 -8.28 18.98 -13.36
CA ASN A 4 -7.39 18.48 -12.31
C ASN A 4 -7.53 16.95 -12.27
N GLN A 5 -6.56 16.23 -12.84
CA GLN A 5 -6.69 14.80 -13.05
C GLN A 5 -6.51 14.08 -11.72
N VAL A 6 -7.56 13.37 -11.31
CA VAL A 6 -7.55 12.56 -10.10
C VAL A 6 -6.59 11.37 -10.26
N ILE A 7 -5.62 11.28 -9.36
CA ILE A 7 -4.70 10.17 -9.15
C ILE A 7 -5.36 9.16 -8.22
N LYS A 8 -5.51 7.92 -8.68
CA LYS A 8 -6.06 6.81 -7.91
C LYS A 8 -4.94 6.00 -7.26
N VAL A 9 -5.00 5.85 -5.94
CA VAL A 9 -4.05 5.05 -5.16
C VAL A 9 -4.77 3.80 -4.66
N ALA A 10 -4.27 2.62 -5.03
CA ALA A 10 -4.68 1.37 -4.39
C ALA A 10 -3.84 1.16 -3.13
N ALA A 11 -4.48 1.17 -1.97
CA ALA A 11 -3.83 0.93 -0.68
C ALA A 11 -4.07 -0.50 -0.19
N ILE A 12 -3.00 -1.23 0.17
CA ILE A 12 -3.06 -2.65 0.56
C ILE A 12 -2.44 -2.84 1.93
N GLY A 13 -3.22 -3.38 2.88
CA GLY A 13 -2.75 -3.69 4.23
C GLY A 13 -2.35 -5.15 4.37
N GLY A 14 -1.09 -5.43 4.74
CA GLY A 14 -0.59 -6.80 4.86
C GLY A 14 -1.02 -7.57 6.10
N SER A 15 -1.88 -7.03 6.97
CA SER A 15 -2.41 -7.75 8.13
C SER A 15 -3.93 -7.81 8.09
N LEU A 16 -4.47 -9.03 8.23
CA LEU A 16 -5.90 -9.31 8.14
C LEU A 16 -6.65 -9.05 9.46
N ARG A 17 -5.93 -8.85 10.58
CA ARG A 17 -6.55 -8.60 11.89
C ARG A 17 -7.44 -7.36 11.86
N LYS A 18 -8.60 -7.41 12.53
CA LYS A 18 -9.58 -6.31 12.55
C LYS A 18 -8.96 -4.96 12.96
N ALA A 19 -8.26 -4.94 14.09
CA ALA A 19 -7.62 -3.73 14.64
C ALA A 19 -6.20 -3.46 14.08
N SER A 20 -5.89 -3.90 12.85
CA SER A 20 -4.55 -3.77 12.25
C SER A 20 -4.04 -2.34 12.26
N PHE A 21 -2.88 -2.09 12.88
CA PHE A 21 -2.19 -0.79 12.85
C PHE A 21 -1.77 -0.42 11.43
N ASN A 22 -1.35 -1.39 10.61
CA ASN A 22 -1.04 -1.15 9.20
C ASN A 22 -2.31 -0.76 8.42
N ARG A 23 -3.47 -1.34 8.76
CA ARG A 23 -4.76 -0.86 8.21
C ARG A 23 -5.14 0.50 8.79
N GLY A 24 -4.74 0.81 10.03
CA GLY A 24 -4.86 2.13 10.65
C GLY A 24 -4.10 3.21 9.90
N LEU A 25 -2.91 2.91 9.39
CA LEU A 25 -2.16 3.82 8.51
C LEU A 25 -2.92 4.10 7.22
N ILE A 26 -3.54 3.08 6.62
CA ILE A 26 -4.37 3.27 5.42
C ILE A 26 -5.60 4.12 5.75
N ARG A 27 -6.30 3.86 6.87
CA ARG A 27 -7.44 4.69 7.30
C ARG A 27 -7.02 6.16 7.48
N SER A 28 -5.92 6.40 8.19
CA SER A 28 -5.38 7.75 8.37
C SER A 28 -4.95 8.40 7.06
N ALA A 29 -4.43 7.63 6.08
CA ALA A 29 -4.10 8.16 4.76
C ALA A 29 -5.36 8.61 4.01
N ILE A 30 -6.43 7.83 4.05
CA ILE A 30 -7.73 8.17 3.45
C ILE A 30 -8.32 9.43 4.13
N GLU A 31 -8.30 9.49 5.46
CA GLU A 31 -8.74 10.66 6.23
C GLU A 31 -7.97 11.93 5.81
N LEU A 32 -6.63 11.87 5.78
CA LEU A 32 -5.78 12.98 5.37
C LEU A 32 -6.10 13.49 3.96
N CYS A 33 -6.33 12.58 3.00
CA CYS A 33 -6.66 12.95 1.63
C CYS A 33 -8.06 13.58 1.49
N ASN A 34 -9.02 13.18 2.35
CA ASN A 34 -10.37 13.75 2.32
C ASN A 34 -10.47 15.12 3.01
N GLU A 35 -9.60 15.39 4.00
CA GLU A 35 -9.68 16.59 4.83
C GLU A 35 -8.73 17.72 4.41
N SER A 36 -7.59 17.41 3.77
CA SER A 36 -6.61 18.45 3.39
C SER A 36 -6.66 18.81 1.91
N ILE A 37 -6.69 20.12 1.64
CA ILE A 37 -6.56 20.69 0.29
C ILE A 37 -5.21 20.38 -0.37
N GLU A 38 -4.19 20.04 0.41
CA GLU A 38 -2.87 19.66 -0.12
C GLU A 38 -2.90 18.36 -0.94
N PHE A 39 -3.98 17.56 -0.80
CA PHE A 39 -4.20 16.33 -1.55
C PHE A 39 -5.25 16.50 -2.65
N GLU A 40 -5.50 17.72 -3.13
CA GLU A 40 -6.39 17.93 -4.26
C GLU A 40 -5.96 17.04 -5.44
N GLY A 41 -6.90 16.24 -5.96
CA GLY A 41 -6.63 15.29 -7.03
C GLY A 41 -5.97 13.98 -6.59
N LEU A 42 -5.92 13.63 -5.30
CA LEU A 42 -5.50 12.30 -4.83
C LEU A 42 -6.68 11.54 -4.21
N GLN A 43 -6.98 10.34 -4.69
CA GLN A 43 -7.99 9.45 -4.13
C GLN A 43 -7.38 8.13 -3.72
N ILE A 44 -7.58 7.73 -2.47
CA ILE A 44 -7.06 6.46 -1.94
C ILE A 44 -8.21 5.47 -1.72
N GLU A 45 -8.10 4.28 -2.31
CA GLU A 45 -9.00 3.15 -2.07
C GLU A 45 -8.26 2.07 -1.28
N HIS A 46 -8.80 1.65 -0.13
CA HIS A 46 -8.33 0.43 0.53
C HIS A 46 -8.83 -0.81 -0.22
N VAL A 47 -7.90 -1.58 -0.77
CA VAL A 47 -8.17 -2.84 -1.47
C VAL A 47 -8.06 -3.99 -0.46
N ASP A 48 -9.20 -4.54 -0.06
CA ASP A 48 -9.23 -5.68 0.86
C ASP A 48 -8.72 -6.96 0.19
N ILE A 49 -7.68 -7.54 0.79
CA ILE A 49 -7.03 -8.78 0.34
C ILE A 49 -7.45 -10.00 1.17
N SER A 50 -8.28 -9.82 2.21
CA SER A 50 -8.78 -10.92 3.05
C SER A 50 -9.52 -12.03 2.30
N PRO A 51 -10.24 -11.77 1.19
CA PRO A 51 -10.96 -12.81 0.47
C PRO A 51 -10.09 -13.61 -0.52
N LEU A 52 -8.82 -13.22 -0.73
CA LEU A 52 -7.95 -13.90 -1.68
C LEU A 52 -7.61 -15.32 -1.17
N PRO A 53 -7.83 -16.38 -1.97
CA PRO A 53 -7.33 -17.70 -1.62
C PRO A 53 -5.80 -17.68 -1.62
N LEU A 54 -5.16 -18.64 -0.95
CA LEU A 54 -3.74 -18.85 -1.18
C LEU A 54 -3.50 -19.16 -2.66
N LEU A 55 -2.38 -18.67 -3.18
CA LEU A 55 -2.03 -18.89 -4.57
C LEU A 55 -2.02 -20.38 -4.89
N ASN A 56 -2.86 -20.75 -5.86
CA ASN A 56 -2.93 -22.07 -6.44
C ASN A 56 -3.15 -21.92 -7.95
N THR A 57 -2.17 -22.32 -8.74
CA THR A 57 -2.23 -22.20 -10.21
C THR A 57 -3.28 -23.09 -10.85
N ASP A 58 -3.83 -24.07 -10.14
CA ASP A 58 -4.98 -24.87 -10.62
C ASP A 58 -6.24 -24.02 -10.78
N LEU A 59 -6.30 -22.87 -10.10
CA LEU A 59 -7.37 -21.89 -10.26
C LEU A 59 -7.22 -21.07 -11.56
N GLU A 60 -6.10 -21.21 -12.27
CA GLU A 60 -5.86 -20.57 -13.56
C GLU A 60 -6.41 -21.46 -14.68
N VAL A 61 -7.63 -21.19 -15.10
CA VAL A 61 -8.31 -21.98 -16.13
C VAL A 61 -8.45 -21.13 -17.40
N ASN A 62 -7.86 -21.60 -18.50
CA ASN A 62 -7.92 -20.92 -19.80
C ASN A 62 -7.48 -19.44 -19.76
N GLY A 63 -6.50 -19.11 -18.92
CA GLY A 63 -5.99 -17.74 -18.77
C GLY A 63 -6.90 -16.80 -17.96
N THR A 64 -7.86 -17.33 -17.22
CA THR A 64 -8.76 -16.58 -16.33
C THR A 64 -8.59 -16.98 -14.87
N TYR A 65 -9.04 -16.13 -13.96
CA TYR A 65 -8.96 -16.35 -12.51
C TYR A 65 -10.37 -16.35 -11.88
N PRO A 66 -10.53 -16.89 -10.66
CA PRO A 66 -11.77 -16.73 -9.90
C PRO A 66 -12.19 -15.25 -9.76
N PRO A 67 -13.51 -14.93 -9.71
CA PRO A 67 -13.99 -13.55 -9.70
C PRO A 67 -13.39 -12.65 -8.61
N THR A 68 -13.07 -13.22 -7.45
CA THR A 68 -12.41 -12.49 -6.35
C THR A 68 -11.01 -12.02 -6.73
N ILE A 69 -10.23 -12.88 -7.40
CA ILE A 69 -8.87 -12.56 -7.87
C ILE A 69 -8.96 -11.56 -9.04
N ASP A 70 -9.89 -11.74 -9.97
CA ASP A 70 -10.10 -10.80 -11.08
C ASP A 70 -10.54 -9.42 -10.62
N SER A 71 -11.43 -9.35 -9.62
CA SER A 71 -11.86 -8.09 -9.01
C SER A 71 -10.68 -7.37 -8.36
N PHE A 72 -9.87 -8.09 -7.57
CA PHE A 72 -8.64 -7.57 -6.98
C PHE A 72 -7.67 -7.06 -8.05
N ARG A 73 -7.36 -7.87 -9.07
CA ARG A 73 -6.44 -7.50 -10.16
C ARG A 73 -6.91 -6.25 -10.92
N ARG A 74 -8.21 -6.11 -11.17
CA ARG A 74 -8.77 -4.92 -11.84
C ARG A 74 -8.58 -3.64 -11.01
N LYS A 75 -8.71 -3.72 -9.69
CA LYS A 75 -8.45 -2.55 -8.80
C LYS A 75 -6.99 -2.12 -8.88
N ILE A 76 -6.06 -3.07 -8.88
CA ILE A 76 -4.63 -2.77 -9.04
C ILE A 76 -4.34 -2.18 -10.42
N LEU A 77 -4.87 -2.80 -11.47
CA LEU A 77 -4.70 -2.33 -12.85
C LEU A 77 -5.19 -0.89 -13.02
N GLY A 78 -6.36 -0.57 -12.47
CA GLY A 78 -6.99 0.75 -12.57
C GLY A 78 -6.43 1.84 -11.65
N ALA A 79 -5.47 1.52 -10.78
CA ALA A 79 -4.80 2.49 -9.92
C ALA A 79 -3.61 3.14 -10.64
N ASP A 80 -3.37 4.43 -10.40
CA ASP A 80 -2.21 5.16 -10.90
C ASP A 80 -0.97 4.88 -10.06
N SER A 81 -1.13 4.55 -8.77
CA SER A 81 -0.03 4.22 -7.87
C SER A 81 -0.48 3.34 -6.70
N ILE A 82 0.48 2.76 -5.98
CA ILE A 82 0.21 1.79 -4.91
C ILE A 82 0.74 2.29 -3.55
N LEU A 83 -0.05 2.15 -2.50
CA LEU A 83 0.38 2.35 -1.12
C LEU A 83 0.36 1.02 -0.36
N PHE A 84 1.53 0.49 -0.01
CA PHE A 84 1.62 -0.72 0.79
C PHE A 84 1.75 -0.38 2.27
N ALA A 85 0.87 -0.93 3.11
CA ALA A 85 1.06 -0.95 4.55
C ALA A 85 1.55 -2.34 5.00
N SER A 86 2.87 -2.48 5.12
CA SER A 86 3.57 -3.77 5.22
C SER A 86 3.99 -4.10 6.65
N PRO A 87 3.28 -4.98 7.38
CA PRO A 87 3.78 -5.50 8.66
C PRO A 87 5.06 -6.34 8.44
N GLU A 88 5.82 -6.54 9.51
CA GLU A 88 6.97 -7.46 9.54
C GLU A 88 6.67 -8.68 10.37
N TYR A 89 6.63 -9.85 9.71
CA TYR A 89 6.52 -11.17 10.34
C TYR A 89 7.84 -11.91 10.09
N ASN A 90 8.55 -12.26 11.17
CA ASN A 90 9.78 -13.03 11.12
C ASN A 90 10.81 -12.50 10.11
N TYR A 91 11.20 -11.22 10.26
CA TYR A 91 12.16 -10.54 9.38
C TYR A 91 11.70 -10.35 7.92
N SER A 92 10.41 -10.55 7.61
CA SER A 92 9.92 -10.42 6.23
C SER A 92 8.51 -9.85 6.13
N LEU A 93 8.03 -9.67 4.91
CA LEU A 93 6.64 -9.34 4.63
C LEU A 93 5.70 -10.48 5.04
N SER A 94 4.46 -10.13 5.35
CA SER A 94 3.46 -11.10 5.77
C SER A 94 2.96 -11.97 4.63
N ALA A 95 2.56 -13.20 4.95
CA ALA A 95 2.01 -14.14 3.98
C ALA A 95 0.80 -13.59 3.20
N PRO A 96 -0.20 -12.90 3.81
CA PRO A 96 -1.31 -12.31 3.06
C PRO A 96 -0.85 -11.27 2.04
N LEU A 97 0.14 -10.43 2.39
CA LEU A 97 0.65 -9.41 1.48
C LEU A 97 1.39 -10.04 0.30
N LYS A 98 2.27 -11.02 0.57
CA LYS A 98 2.98 -11.76 -0.49
C LYS A 98 2.01 -12.48 -1.41
N ASN A 99 0.98 -13.10 -0.85
CA ASN A 99 -0.06 -13.78 -1.62
C ASN A 99 -0.82 -12.83 -2.57
N ALA A 100 -1.19 -11.64 -2.08
CA ALA A 100 -1.82 -10.62 -2.92
C ALA A 100 -0.89 -10.14 -4.04
N ILE A 101 0.40 -9.92 -3.72
CA ILE A 101 1.43 -9.58 -4.70
C ILE A 101 1.53 -10.64 -5.79
N ASP A 102 1.57 -11.92 -5.40
CA ASP A 102 1.72 -13.02 -6.34
C ASP A 102 0.49 -13.21 -7.24
N TRP A 103 -0.72 -13.05 -6.70
CA TRP A 103 -1.93 -13.11 -7.52
C TRP A 103 -1.99 -12.03 -8.59
N ALA A 104 -1.53 -10.82 -8.29
CA ALA A 104 -1.50 -9.72 -9.24
C ALA A 104 -0.26 -9.73 -10.16
N SER A 105 0.77 -10.52 -9.85
CA SER A 105 1.91 -10.71 -10.76
C SER A 105 1.64 -11.74 -11.86
N ARG A 106 0.63 -12.61 -11.69
CA ARG A 106 0.24 -13.60 -12.70
C ARG A 106 -0.07 -12.94 -14.05
N PRO A 107 0.36 -13.51 -15.20
CA PRO A 107 0.28 -12.84 -16.49
C PRO A 107 -1.12 -12.35 -16.88
N PRO A 108 -1.31 -11.07 -17.24
CA PRO A 108 -0.28 -10.02 -17.27
C PRO A 108 0.04 -9.48 -15.87
N ASN A 109 1.31 -9.15 -15.61
CA ASN A 109 1.73 -8.47 -14.38
C ASN A 109 1.04 -7.10 -14.28
N VAL A 110 0.11 -6.93 -13.34
CA VAL A 110 -0.64 -5.65 -13.19
C VAL A 110 0.05 -4.64 -12.27
N TRP A 111 1.25 -4.96 -11.77
CA TRP A 111 2.06 -4.05 -10.94
C TRP A 111 2.98 -3.14 -11.75
N ALA A 112 3.35 -3.54 -12.97
CA ALA A 112 4.41 -2.93 -13.75
C ALA A 112 4.19 -1.43 -14.00
N ASP A 113 5.30 -0.69 -14.04
CA ASP A 113 5.44 0.76 -14.28
C ASP A 113 4.74 1.66 -13.24
N LYS A 114 4.16 1.08 -12.17
CA LYS A 114 3.41 1.85 -11.19
C LYS A 114 4.33 2.47 -10.12
N PRO A 115 4.20 3.77 -9.83
CA PRO A 115 4.73 4.38 -8.62
C PRO A 115 4.19 3.69 -7.37
N ALA A 116 5.02 3.55 -6.34
CA ALA A 116 4.62 2.94 -5.08
C ALA A 116 5.27 3.58 -3.85
N ALA A 117 4.57 3.54 -2.72
CA ALA A 117 5.10 3.86 -1.40
C ALA A 117 4.87 2.71 -0.43
N ILE A 118 5.69 2.66 0.62
CA ILE A 118 5.58 1.65 1.68
C ILE A 118 5.58 2.38 3.03
N VAL A 119 4.61 2.00 3.86
CA VAL A 119 4.52 2.40 5.27
C VAL A 119 4.42 1.14 6.11
N SER A 120 4.88 1.18 7.36
CA SER A 120 4.79 0.01 8.23
C SER A 120 4.63 0.39 9.70
N ALA A 121 3.90 -0.47 10.41
CA ALA A 121 3.79 -0.43 11.86
C ALA A 121 4.04 -1.83 12.45
N GLY A 122 4.93 -1.93 13.43
CA GLY A 122 5.30 -3.19 14.08
C GLY A 122 6.19 -2.99 15.31
N GLY A 123 6.73 -4.09 15.83
CA GLY A 123 7.74 -4.04 16.90
C GLY A 123 9.15 -3.79 16.35
N GLY A 124 10.11 -3.60 17.24
CA GLY A 124 11.53 -3.47 16.87
C GLY A 124 11.76 -2.35 15.85
N PHE A 125 12.20 -2.72 14.64
CA PHE A 125 12.49 -1.78 13.55
C PHE A 125 11.24 -1.26 12.80
N GLY A 126 10.06 -1.33 13.43
CA GLY A 126 8.82 -0.75 12.91
C GLY A 126 8.33 -1.33 11.56
N GLY A 127 8.86 -2.48 11.15
CA GLY A 127 8.59 -3.12 9.87
C GLY A 127 9.57 -2.82 8.74
N GLY A 128 10.68 -2.14 9.02
CA GLY A 128 11.62 -1.72 7.98
C GLY A 128 12.21 -2.88 7.16
N ARG A 129 12.41 -4.07 7.73
CA ARG A 129 12.98 -5.21 6.97
C ARG A 129 11.99 -5.77 5.96
N SER A 130 10.72 -5.81 6.35
CA SER A 130 9.60 -6.11 5.46
C SER A 130 9.55 -5.13 4.28
N GLN A 131 9.77 -3.83 4.52
CA GLN A 131 9.84 -2.85 3.44
C GLN A 131 11.02 -3.11 2.47
N TYR A 132 12.20 -3.46 2.98
CA TYR A 132 13.36 -3.78 2.12
C TYR A 132 13.12 -5.03 1.27
N HIS A 133 12.52 -6.08 1.84
CA HIS A 133 12.12 -7.26 1.07
C HIS A 133 11.08 -6.92 0.00
N LEU A 134 10.10 -6.06 0.32
CA LEU A 134 9.10 -5.61 -0.64
C LEU A 134 9.74 -4.80 -1.79
N ARG A 135 10.74 -3.96 -1.50
CA ARG A 135 11.52 -3.25 -2.54
C ARG A 135 12.25 -4.23 -3.47
N GLN A 136 12.87 -5.27 -2.90
CA GLN A 136 13.53 -6.31 -3.70
C GLN A 136 12.52 -7.05 -4.60
N ILE A 137 11.34 -7.39 -4.08
CA ILE A 137 10.26 -8.00 -4.88
C ILE A 137 9.83 -7.06 -6.02
N GLY A 138 9.68 -5.77 -5.75
CA GLY A 138 9.26 -4.81 -6.76
C GLY A 138 10.26 -4.61 -7.90
N VAL A 139 11.54 -4.98 -7.75
CA VAL A 139 12.49 -5.03 -8.88
C VAL A 139 11.99 -6.00 -9.96
N PHE A 140 11.48 -7.18 -9.57
CA PHE A 140 10.93 -8.15 -10.52
C PHE A 140 9.58 -7.70 -11.08
N LEU A 141 8.76 -7.04 -10.26
CA LEU A 141 7.41 -6.61 -10.64
C LEU A 141 7.38 -5.30 -11.43
N ASP A 142 8.54 -4.69 -11.64
CA ASP A 142 8.70 -3.39 -12.28
C ASP A 142 7.91 -2.26 -11.56
N LEU A 143 7.97 -2.27 -10.22
CA LEU A 143 7.41 -1.21 -9.38
C LEU A 143 8.45 -0.10 -9.16
N HIS A 144 8.00 1.15 -9.20
CA HIS A 144 8.86 2.31 -8.94
C HIS A 144 8.59 2.87 -7.55
N PHE A 145 9.40 2.53 -6.55
CA PHE A 145 9.19 3.03 -5.20
C PHE A 145 9.74 4.44 -4.99
N ILE A 146 9.01 5.28 -4.25
CA ILE A 146 9.62 6.42 -3.58
C ILE A 146 10.65 5.92 -2.55
N ASN A 147 11.75 6.65 -2.43
CA ASN A 147 12.82 6.30 -1.48
C ASN A 147 12.77 7.16 -0.21
N LYS A 148 12.13 8.34 -0.26
CA LYS A 148 11.97 9.23 0.90
C LYS A 148 10.61 9.94 0.88
N PRO A 149 10.07 10.29 2.06
CA PRO A 149 10.54 9.84 3.38
C PRO A 149 10.26 8.34 3.60
N GLU A 150 11.04 7.72 4.49
CA GLU A 150 10.75 6.37 4.99
C GLU A 150 9.85 6.47 6.23
N LEU A 151 8.90 5.54 6.39
CA LEU A 151 8.01 5.49 7.54
C LEU A 151 7.95 4.09 8.17
N PHE A 152 8.75 3.91 9.24
CA PHE A 152 8.77 2.72 10.07
C PHE A 152 8.30 3.07 11.48
N ILE A 153 7.16 2.52 11.91
CA ILE A 153 6.54 2.91 13.18
C ILE A 153 6.74 1.80 14.19
N GLN A 154 7.46 2.11 15.27
CA GLN A 154 7.57 1.26 16.45
C GLN A 154 6.26 1.31 17.24
N ALA A 155 5.27 0.55 16.80
CA ALA A 155 3.88 0.70 17.21
C ALA A 155 3.61 0.41 18.69
N PHE A 156 4.53 -0.30 19.36
CA PHE A 156 4.41 -0.71 20.76
C PHE A 156 5.25 0.14 21.72
N GLN A 157 5.99 1.14 21.22
CA GLN A 157 6.78 2.05 22.05
C GLN A 157 5.96 3.28 22.46
N PRO A 158 6.19 3.85 23.65
CA PRO A 158 5.60 5.12 24.04
C PRO A 158 6.19 6.29 23.20
N PRO A 159 5.42 7.37 22.97
CA PRO A 159 4.01 7.51 23.31
C PRO A 159 3.12 6.63 22.43
N ARG A 160 1.93 6.28 22.94
CA ARG A 160 0.97 5.42 22.25
C ARG A 160 0.67 5.95 20.85
N LYS A 161 0.89 5.11 19.83
CA LYS A 161 0.72 5.50 18.41
C LYS A 161 -0.66 5.20 17.83
N PHE A 162 -1.30 4.14 18.33
CA PHE A 162 -2.59 3.67 17.84
C PHE A 162 -3.57 3.44 19.00
N ASP A 163 -4.86 3.67 18.78
CA ASP A 163 -5.93 3.29 19.72
C ASP A 163 -6.24 1.77 19.69
N ASP A 164 -7.27 1.35 20.42
CA ASP A 164 -7.62 -0.08 20.58
C ASP A 164 -8.27 -0.66 19.32
N GLU A 165 -8.89 0.19 18.51
CA GLU A 165 -9.43 -0.10 17.17
C GLU A 165 -8.33 -0.09 16.10
N GLY A 166 -7.12 0.31 16.48
CA GLY A 166 -5.94 0.37 15.64
C GLY A 166 -5.86 1.59 14.73
N ASN A 167 -6.63 2.64 15.00
CA ASN A 167 -6.53 3.93 14.31
C ASN A 167 -5.27 4.66 14.76
N LEU A 168 -4.64 5.39 13.83
CA LEU A 168 -3.47 6.20 14.14
C LEU A 168 -3.90 7.46 14.90
N ILE A 169 -3.36 7.66 16.10
CA ILE A 169 -3.68 8.81 16.96
C ILE A 169 -2.50 9.77 17.17
N ASP A 170 -1.29 9.32 16.89
CA ASP A 170 -0.07 10.12 17.11
C ASP A 170 0.09 11.19 16.02
N PRO A 171 0.08 12.49 16.38
CA PRO A 171 0.09 13.58 15.41
C PRO A 171 1.40 13.65 14.62
N GLU A 172 2.54 13.35 15.25
CA GLU A 172 3.84 13.32 14.57
C GLU A 172 3.88 12.25 13.48
N THR A 173 3.32 11.07 13.76
CA THR A 173 3.21 10.00 12.77
C THR A 173 2.21 10.36 11.65
N LYS A 174 1.11 11.05 11.95
CA LYS A 174 0.19 11.56 10.91
C LYS A 174 0.89 12.53 9.97
N GLU A 175 1.72 13.42 10.50
CA GLU A 175 2.49 14.35 9.68
C GLU A 175 3.52 13.61 8.81
N LYS A 176 4.25 12.64 9.34
CA LYS A 176 5.18 11.83 8.52
C LYS A 176 4.46 11.03 7.43
N LEU A 177 3.28 10.48 7.74
CA LEU A 177 2.43 9.80 6.77
C LEU A 177 1.99 10.77 5.65
N LYS A 178 1.57 11.98 6.00
CA LYS A 178 1.25 13.03 5.04
C LYS A 178 2.42 13.30 4.08
N GLN A 179 3.66 13.41 4.59
CA GLN A 179 4.84 13.61 3.75
C GLN A 179 5.12 12.42 2.81
N VAL A 180 4.86 11.17 3.24
CA VAL A 180 4.92 9.99 2.35
C VAL A 180 3.91 10.11 1.21
N LEU A 181 2.67 10.50 1.50
CA LEU A 181 1.60 10.61 0.51
C LEU A 181 1.87 11.73 -0.51
N LEU A 182 2.36 12.89 -0.05
CA LEU A 182 2.76 13.98 -0.94
C LEU A 182 3.92 13.57 -1.87
N SER A 183 4.91 12.85 -1.33
CA SER A 183 6.02 12.30 -2.13
C SER A 183 5.51 11.29 -3.17
N LEU A 184 4.59 10.40 -2.79
CA LEU A 184 3.95 9.46 -3.73
C LEU A 184 3.20 10.21 -4.82
N GLN A 185 2.37 11.19 -4.47
CA GLN A 185 1.60 11.99 -5.42
C GLN A 185 2.51 12.70 -6.44
N ALA A 186 3.54 13.39 -5.97
CA ALA A 186 4.51 14.08 -6.82
C ALA A 186 5.25 13.11 -7.75
N PHE A 187 5.64 11.94 -7.24
CA PHE A 187 6.33 10.93 -8.03
C PHE A 187 5.42 10.31 -9.09
N THR A 188 4.15 10.07 -8.76
CA THR A 188 3.13 9.62 -9.71
C THR A 188 2.94 10.61 -10.85
N LEU A 189 2.80 11.90 -10.56
CA LEU A 189 2.68 12.94 -11.57
C LEU A 189 3.92 13.00 -12.48
N LYS A 190 5.12 12.88 -11.89
CA LYS A 190 6.38 12.86 -12.65
C LYS A 190 6.44 11.68 -13.63
N LEU A 191 6.12 10.46 -13.18
CA LEU A 191 6.16 9.27 -14.04
C LEU A 191 5.11 9.29 -15.15
N GLN A 192 3.98 9.96 -14.93
CA GLN A 192 2.96 10.17 -15.96
C GLN A 192 3.32 11.27 -16.97
N ASN A 193 4.55 11.84 -16.93
CA ASN A 193 5.01 12.98 -17.72
C ASN A 193 4.15 14.25 -17.55
N LYS A 194 3.71 14.53 -16.31
CA LYS A 194 2.83 15.66 -15.98
C LYS A 194 3.50 16.75 -15.14
N ILE A 195 4.83 16.68 -14.98
CA ILE A 195 5.68 17.70 -14.33
C ILE A 195 6.86 18.00 -15.23
#